data_AF-A0A6J1DM94-F1
#
_entry.id   AF-A0A6J1DM94-F1
#
_cell.length_a   1.000
_cell.length_b   1.000
_cell.length_c   1.000
_cell.angle_alpha   90.00
_cell.angle_beta   90.00
_cell.angle_gamma   90.00
#
_symmetry.space_group_name_H-M   'P 1'
#
loop_
_entity.id
_entity.type
_entity.pdbx_description
1 polymer ?
#
loop_
_entity_poly.entity_id
_entity_poly.type
_entity_poly.pdbx_seq_one_letter_code
_entity_poly.pdbx_strand_id
1 'polypeptide(L)'
;MSTFLISRIAADKLTVDKYPTSKTNLSAILVVDDLYFVLTEAYLKAPESDATKFVCGAYDRWTKANSKARFYVLASISDVLANKHEIMITALQIMYSFGDMFGKPS
;
A
#
# COMPACT_ATOMS: atom_id res chain seq x y z
N MET A 1 4.74 13.71 5.96
CA MET A 1 4.61 12.26 6.20
C MET A 1 5.07 11.50 4.96
N SER A 2 6.27 10.92 4.94
CA SER A 2 6.60 9.83 3.99
C SER A 2 7.89 9.08 4.34
N THR A 3 8.80 9.67 5.11
CA THR A 3 10.14 9.09 5.37
C THR A 3 10.11 7.77 6.13
N PHE A 4 9.21 7.61 7.12
CA PHE A 4 9.13 6.39 7.94
C PHE A 4 8.66 5.15 7.15
N LEU A 5 7.69 5.32 6.26
CA LEU A 5 7.19 4.22 5.42
C LEU A 5 8.23 3.85 4.35
N ILE A 6 8.85 4.85 3.72
CA ILE A 6 9.91 4.64 2.73
C ILE A 6 11.12 3.95 3.39
N SER A 7 11.53 4.37 4.59
CA SER A 7 12.65 3.76 5.32
C SER A 7 12.35 2.33 5.74
N ARG A 8 11.11 2.02 6.16
CA ARG A 8 10.73 0.66 6.55
C ARG A 8 10.69 -0.29 5.35
N ILE A 9 10.15 0.18 4.23
CA ILE A 9 10.15 -0.59 2.98
C ILE A 9 11.58 -0.80 2.45
N ALA A 10 12.48 0.17 2.63
CA ALA A 10 13.88 0.02 2.27
C ALA A 10 14.63 -0.96 3.19
N ALA A 11 14.28 -1.03 4.48
CA ALA A 11 14.89 -1.94 5.45
C ALA A 11 14.55 -3.42 5.16
N ASP A 12 13.31 -3.72 4.75
CA ASP A 12 12.90 -5.08 4.36
C ASP A 12 13.58 -5.59 3.07
N LYS A 13 14.16 -4.70 2.24
CA LYS A 13 14.80 -5.06 0.97
C LYS A 13 16.13 -5.80 1.09
N LEU A 14 16.70 -6.01 2.29
CA LEU A 14 18.10 -6.45 2.43
C LEU A 14 18.36 -7.81 3.11
N THR A 15 17.34 -8.58 3.51
CA THR A 15 17.55 -9.95 4.01
C THR A 15 17.44 -10.97 2.86
N VAL A 16 18.62 -11.30 2.30
CA VAL A 16 18.89 -12.04 1.04
C VAL A 16 18.67 -13.57 1.08
N ASP A 17 18.20 -14.18 2.18
CA ASP A 17 18.34 -15.64 2.39
C ASP A 17 17.15 -16.55 1.95
N LYS A 18 16.19 -16.16 1.10
CA LYS A 18 15.09 -17.09 0.77
C LYS A 18 14.63 -17.00 -0.69
N TYR A 19 14.80 -18.06 -1.48
CA TYR A 19 14.39 -18.12 -2.89
C TYR A 19 12.86 -17.93 -3.15
N PRO A 20 11.93 -18.31 -2.25
CA PRO A 20 10.51 -17.89 -2.34
C PRO A 20 10.33 -16.37 -2.22
N THR A 21 11.28 -15.70 -1.55
CA THR A 21 11.31 -14.26 -1.30
C THR A 21 11.66 -13.45 -2.53
N SER A 22 12.26 -14.03 -3.59
CA SER A 22 12.56 -13.27 -4.81
C SER A 22 11.29 -12.83 -5.55
N LYS A 23 10.24 -13.66 -5.56
CA LYS A 23 8.93 -13.33 -6.14
C LYS A 23 8.19 -12.28 -5.32
N THR A 24 8.27 -12.38 -3.99
CA THR A 24 7.73 -11.39 -3.05
C THR A 24 8.50 -10.08 -3.09
N ASN A 25 9.81 -10.11 -3.32
CA ASN A 25 10.67 -8.93 -3.45
C ASN A 25 10.44 -8.21 -4.79
N LEU A 26 10.29 -8.96 -5.89
CA LEU A 26 9.90 -8.37 -7.18
C LEU A 26 8.50 -7.76 -7.11
N SER A 27 7.54 -8.45 -6.50
CA SER A 27 6.21 -7.89 -6.29
C SER A 27 6.25 -6.67 -5.36
N ALA A 28 7.06 -6.68 -4.30
CA ALA A 28 7.23 -5.56 -3.40
C ALA A 28 7.91 -4.36 -4.09
N ILE A 29 8.95 -4.60 -4.89
CA ILE A 29 9.64 -3.55 -5.66
C ILE A 29 8.71 -2.92 -6.69
N LEU A 30 7.98 -3.73 -7.46
CA LEU A 30 7.00 -3.24 -8.44
C LEU A 30 5.87 -2.46 -7.77
N VAL A 31 5.43 -2.92 -6.59
CA VAL A 31 4.42 -2.22 -5.79
C VAL A 31 4.96 -0.92 -5.20
N VAL A 32 6.24 -0.84 -4.85
CA VAL A 32 6.90 0.40 -4.40
C VAL A 32 7.02 1.41 -5.54
N ASP A 33 7.33 0.97 -6.75
CA ASP A 33 7.37 1.84 -7.93
C ASP A 33 5.98 2.36 -8.28
N ASP A 34 4.98 1.48 -8.35
CA ASP A 34 3.57 1.85 -8.58
C ASP A 34 3.04 2.79 -7.46
N LEU A 35 3.42 2.54 -6.21
CA LEU A 35 3.07 3.39 -5.07
C LEU A 35 3.75 4.76 -5.16
N TYR A 36 5.05 4.80 -5.46
CA TYR A 36 5.79 6.04 -5.63
C TYR A 36 5.18 6.87 -6.76
N PHE A 37 4.95 6.24 -7.91
CA PHE A 37 4.30 6.85 -9.06
C PHE A 37 2.95 7.50 -8.69
N VAL A 38 2.08 6.78 -7.98
CA VAL A 38 0.76 7.30 -7.57
C VAL A 38 0.85 8.43 -6.54
N LEU A 39 1.89 8.43 -5.69
CA LEU A 39 2.10 9.46 -4.67
C LEU A 39 2.77 10.73 -5.22
N THR A 40 3.55 10.64 -6.30
CA THR A 40 4.25 11.78 -6.88
C THR A 40 3.55 12.39 -8.09
N GLU A 41 2.83 11.58 -8.86
CA GLU A 41 2.07 12.07 -10.01
C GLU A 41 0.75 12.72 -9.55
N ALA A 42 0.36 13.78 -10.24
CA ALA A 42 -0.92 14.43 -10.00
C ALA A 42 -2.07 13.44 -10.20
N TYR A 43 -3.11 13.56 -9.37
CA TYR A 43 -4.35 12.82 -9.58
C TYR A 43 -4.94 13.16 -10.96
N LEU A 44 -5.03 12.16 -11.83
CA LEU A 44 -5.60 12.33 -13.17
C LEU A 44 -7.13 12.19 -13.08
N LYS A 45 -7.85 13.23 -13.51
CA LYS A 45 -9.30 13.16 -13.73
C LYS A 45 -9.57 12.20 -14.90
N ALA A 46 -10.71 11.51 -14.86
CA ALA A 46 -11.16 10.69 -15.97
C ALA A 46 -11.20 11.52 -17.27
N PRO A 47 -10.60 11.02 -18.36
CA PRO A 47 -10.58 11.72 -19.64
C PRO A 47 -12.00 11.88 -20.21
N GLU A 48 -12.23 13.00 -20.91
CA GLU A 48 -13.44 13.22 -21.69
C GLU A 48 -13.45 12.38 -22.97
N SER A 49 -14.61 12.24 -23.62
CA SER A 49 -14.77 11.35 -24.78
C SER A 49 -13.92 11.74 -26.00
N ASP A 50 -13.51 13.00 -26.09
CA ASP A 50 -12.67 13.56 -27.15
C ASP A 50 -11.17 13.62 -26.76
N ALA A 51 -10.80 13.08 -25.59
CA ALA A 51 -9.43 13.11 -25.11
C ALA A 51 -8.46 12.36 -26.05
N THR A 52 -7.22 12.86 -26.13
CA THR A 52 -6.19 12.22 -26.94
C THR A 52 -5.81 10.85 -26.38
N LYS A 53 -5.34 9.95 -27.26
CA LYS A 53 -4.84 8.62 -26.85
C LYS A 53 -3.75 8.70 -25.78
N PHE A 54 -2.93 9.76 -25.80
CA PHE A 54 -1.89 9.99 -24.80
C PHE A 54 -2.49 10.21 -23.41
N VAL A 55 -3.50 11.08 -23.30
CA VAL A 55 -4.19 11.36 -22.03
C VAL A 55 -4.89 10.10 -21.51
N CYS A 56 -5.58 9.36 -22.40
CA CYS A 56 -6.21 8.09 -22.03
C CYS A 56 -5.20 7.05 -21.54
N GLY A 57 -4.04 6.94 -22.20
CA GLY A 57 -2.98 6.01 -21.81
C GLY A 57 -2.33 6.38 -20.47
N ALA A 58 -2.12 7.68 -20.21
CA ALA A 58 -1.62 8.15 -18.91
C ALA A 58 -2.61 7.85 -17.78
N TYR A 59 -3.91 8.08 -18.00
CA TYR A 59 -4.97 7.75 -17.05
C TYR A 59 -5.06 6.24 -16.79
N ASP A 60 -5.00 5.40 -17.82
CA ASP A 60 -5.02 3.93 -17.67
C ASP A 60 -3.81 3.43 -16.86
N ARG A 61 -2.61 3.94 -17.16
CA ARG A 61 -1.41 3.60 -16.38
C ARG A 61 -1.58 3.99 -14.91
N TRP A 62 -2.04 5.21 -14.64
CA TRP A 62 -2.22 5.71 -13.29
C TRP A 62 -3.29 4.94 -12.52
N THR A 63 -4.44 4.65 -13.11
CA THR A 63 -5.50 3.86 -12.46
C THR A 63 -5.05 2.43 -12.14
N LYS A 64 -4.26 1.80 -13.02
CA LYS A 64 -3.67 0.48 -12.77
C LYS A 64 -2.65 0.51 -11.63
N ALA A 65 -1.77 1.51 -11.60
CA ALA A 65 -0.80 1.69 -10.51
C ALA A 65 -1.53 1.97 -9.19
N ASN A 66 -2.52 2.86 -9.19
CA ASN A 66 -3.34 3.20 -8.03
C ASN A 66 -4.08 1.98 -7.46
N SER A 67 -4.64 1.13 -8.31
CA SER A 67 -5.32 -0.08 -7.86
C SER A 67 -4.39 -1.02 -7.09
N LYS A 68 -3.15 -1.19 -7.56
CA LYS A 68 -2.13 -2.00 -6.87
C LYS A 68 -1.64 -1.33 -5.59
N ALA A 69 -1.37 -0.03 -5.65
CA ALA A 69 -0.92 0.76 -4.50
C ALA A 69 -1.94 0.71 -3.35
N ARG A 70 -3.24 0.85 -3.66
CA ARG A 70 -4.33 0.71 -2.68
C ARG A 70 -4.34 -0.66 -2.01
N PHE A 71 -4.23 -1.74 -2.79
CA PHE A 71 -4.20 -3.10 -2.25
C PHE A 71 -3.01 -3.28 -1.29
N TYR A 72 -1.83 -2.78 -1.67
CA TYR A 72 -0.65 -2.87 -0.82
C TYR A 72 -0.76 -2.07 0.47
N VAL A 73 -1.23 -0.82 0.40
CA VAL A 73 -1.42 0.00 1.60
C VAL A 73 -2.35 -0.71 2.58
N LEU A 74 -3.49 -1.23 2.10
CA LEU A 74 -4.42 -1.99 2.94
C LEU A 74 -3.80 -3.26 3.51
N ALA A 75 -3.10 -4.05 2.69
CA ALA A 75 -2.41 -5.25 3.16
C ALA A 75 -1.35 -4.93 4.23
N SER A 76 -0.58 -3.86 4.04
CA SER A 76 0.46 -3.43 4.99
C SER A 76 -0.12 -2.94 6.31
N ILE A 77 -1.26 -2.23 6.28
CA ILE A 77 -1.97 -1.82 7.51
C ILE A 77 -2.48 -3.05 8.24
N SER A 78 -3.12 -3.99 7.52
CA SER A 78 -3.60 -5.24 8.10
C SER A 78 -2.48 -6.05 8.75
N ASP A 79 -1.33 -6.16 8.09
CA ASP A 79 -0.15 -6.85 8.64
C ASP A 79 0.39 -6.18 9.90
N VAL A 80 0.52 -4.84 9.91
CA VAL A 80 0.94 -4.10 11.10
C VAL A 80 -0.05 -4.26 12.25
N LEU A 81 -1.35 -4.23 11.96
CA LEU A 81 -2.38 -4.44 12.97
C LEU A 81 -2.34 -5.88 13.50
N ALA A 82 -2.19 -6.88 12.63
CA ALA A 82 -2.07 -8.27 13.04
C ALA A 82 -0.87 -8.47 13.99
N ASN A 83 0.31 -7.98 13.60
CA ASN A 83 1.52 -8.06 14.42
C ASN A 83 1.37 -7.33 15.76
N LYS A 84 0.77 -6.13 15.77
CA LYS A 84 0.57 -5.36 17.01
C LYS A 84 -0.38 -6.03 18.00
N HIS A 85 -1.32 -6.84 17.50
CA HIS A 85 -2.36 -7.47 18.32
C HIS A 85 -2.16 -8.98 18.46
N GLU A 86 -1.05 -9.54 17.98
CA GLU A 86 -0.74 -10.97 18.03
C GLU A 86 -0.75 -11.53 19.46
N ILE A 87 -0.31 -10.71 20.43
CA ILE A 87 -0.26 -11.09 21.85
C ILE A 87 -1.62 -11.02 22.57
N MET A 88 -2.66 -10.51 21.90
CA MET A 88 -3.99 -10.39 22.51
C MET A 88 -4.72 -11.73 22.41
N ILE A 89 -5.27 -12.17 23.54
CA ILE A 89 -5.85 -13.51 23.68
C ILE A 89 -7.27 -13.57 23.11
N THR A 90 -8.01 -12.46 23.17
CA THR A 90 -9.42 -12.42 22.80
C THR A 90 -9.70 -11.40 21.71
N ALA A 91 -10.66 -11.71 20.85
CA ALA A 91 -11.18 -10.75 19.87
C ALA A 91 -11.72 -9.47 20.53
N LEU A 92 -12.24 -9.55 21.76
CA LEU A 92 -12.71 -8.40 22.53
C LEU A 92 -11.59 -7.40 22.83
N GLN A 93 -10.41 -7.88 23.22
CA GLN A 93 -9.24 -7.02 23.44
C GLN A 93 -8.80 -6.31 22.16
N ILE A 94 -8.82 -7.01 21.02
CA ILE A 94 -8.52 -6.43 19.71
C ILE A 94 -9.53 -5.33 19.38
N MET A 95 -10.83 -5.59 19.57
CA MET A 95 -11.88 -4.60 19.32
C MET A 95 -11.77 -3.36 20.21
N TYR A 96 -11.45 -3.52 21.51
CA TYR A 96 -11.20 -2.38 22.38
C TYR A 96 -9.98 -1.57 21.94
N SER A 97 -8.89 -2.25 21.56
CA SER A 97 -7.69 -1.61 21.03
C SER A 97 -7.95 -0.84 19.74
N PHE A 98 -8.76 -1.38 18.83
CA PHE A 98 -9.22 -0.66 17.64
C PHE A 98 -10.09 0.55 17.98
N GLY A 99 -10.99 0.44 18.97
CA GLY A 99 -11.78 1.57 19.45
C GLY A 99 -10.94 2.69 20.05
N ASP A 100 -9.83 2.35 20.71
CA ASP A 100 -8.85 3.33 21.23
C ASP A 100 -8.05 3.98 20.09
N MET A 101 -7.60 3.21 19.09
CA MET A 101 -6.81 3.74 17.96
C MET A 101 -7.62 4.59 16.98
N PHE A 102 -8.84 4.17 16.65
CA PHE A 102 -9.64 4.79 15.57
C PHE A 102 -10.82 5.61 16.11
N GLY A 103 -11.02 5.61 17.43
CA GLY A 103 -12.21 6.17 18.03
C GLY A 103 -13.44 5.28 17.82
N LYS A 104 -14.59 5.78 18.31
CA LYS A 104 -15.89 5.14 18.03
C LYS A 104 -16.35 5.58 16.64
N PRO A 105 -16.91 4.66 15.83
CA PRO A 105 -17.55 5.07 14.59
C PRO A 105 -18.66 6.08 14.90
N SER A 106 -18.65 7.20 14.18
CA SER A 106 -19.67 8.25 14.21
C SER A 106 -20.96 7.79 13.54
#